data_AF-A0A8S3YTF4-F1
#
_entry.id   AF-A0A8S3YTF4-F1
#
_cell.length_a   1.000
_cell.length_b   1.000
_cell.length_c   1.000
_cell.angle_alpha   90.00
_cell.angle_beta   90.00
_cell.angle_gamma   90.00
#
_symmetry.space_group_name_H-M   'P 1'
#
loop_
_entity.id
_entity.type
_entity.pdbx_description
1 polymer ?
#
loop_
_entity_poly.entity_id
_entity_poly.type
_entity_poly.pdbx_seq_one_letter_code
_entity_poly.pdbx_strand_id
1 'polypeptide(L)' 'NSQDFTLQLRTDNTSVECNDMHITVVNDTVLDIHCQPGAFFHELIITGTGVKSLCYVRISG' A
#
# COMPACT_ATOMS: atom_id res chain seq x y z
N ASN A 1 -16.41 -3.24 -12.67
CA ASN A 1 -16.12 -2.50 -11.43
C ASN A 1 -14.64 -2.63 -11.12
N SER A 2 -13.83 -1.66 -11.55
CA SER A 2 -12.45 -1.49 -11.08
C SER A 2 -12.53 -1.01 -9.64
N GLN A 3 -11.91 -1.71 -8.69
CA GLN A 3 -11.70 -1.15 -7.36
C GLN A 3 -10.46 -0.26 -7.45
N ASP A 4 -10.66 1.04 -7.26
CA ASP A 4 -9.56 1.99 -7.36
C ASP A 4 -8.93 2.15 -5.97
N PHE A 5 -7.61 1.97 -5.91
CA PHE A 5 -6.79 2.16 -4.72
C PHE A 5 -5.65 3.14 -5.03
N THR A 6 -5.39 4.04 -4.09
CA THR A 6 -4.24 4.94 -4.08
C THR A 6 -3.47 4.74 -2.79
N LEU A 7 -2.15 4.62 -2.91
CA LEU A 7 -1.23 4.32 -1.81
C LEU A 7 -0.22 5.46 -1.66
N GLN A 8 0.02 5.89 -0.42
CA GLN A 8 1.05 6.87 -0.09
C GLN A 8 1.83 6.40 1.13
N LEU A 9 3.15 6.43 1.04
CA LEU A 9 4.09 6.15 2.12
C LEU A 9 4.69 7.47 2.61
N ARG A 10 4.69 7.70 3.93
CA ARG A 10 5.21 8.94 4.53
C ARG A 10 6.24 8.66 5.62
N THR A 11 7.30 9.46 5.63
CA THR A 11 8.26 9.57 6.74
C THR A 11 8.34 11.03 7.14
N ASP A 12 8.03 11.33 8.39
CA ASP A 12 8.14 12.68 8.98
C ASP A 12 7.57 13.79 8.07
N ASN A 13 6.35 13.56 7.57
CA ASN A 13 5.60 14.40 6.64
C ASN A 13 6.13 14.50 5.19
N THR A 14 7.22 13.84 4.85
CA THR A 14 7.71 13.72 3.46
C THR A 14 7.27 12.40 2.82
N SER A 15 6.90 12.45 1.54
CA SER A 15 6.59 11.26 0.76
C SER A 15 7.86 10.44 0.54
N VAL A 16 7.79 9.14 0.79
CA VAL A 16 8.91 8.22 0.50
C VAL A 16 8.69 7.63 -0.88
N GLU A 17 9.67 7.81 -1.76
CA GLU A 17 9.72 7.08 -3.02
C GLU A 17 10.25 5.66 -2.75
N CYS A 18 9.36 4.67 -2.75
CA CYS A 18 9.77 3.27 -2.85
C CYS A 18 10.04 2.96 -4.32
N ASN A 19 11.34 2.95 -4.69
CA ASN A 19 11.78 2.72 -6.06
C ASN A 19 11.26 1.41 -6.67
N ASP A 20 11.02 0.39 -5.84
CA ASP A 20 10.43 -0.90 -6.24
C ASP A 20 9.27 -1.27 -5.30
N MET A 21 8.23 -0.43 -5.25
CA MET A 21 6.97 -0.77 -4.59
C MET A 21 6.13 -1.68 -5.51
N HIS A 22 5.89 -2.91 -5.08
CA HIS A 22 4.95 -3.79 -5.76
C HIS A 22 3.63 -3.84 -5.00
N ILE A 23 2.56 -3.50 -5.70
CA ILE A 23 1.20 -3.55 -5.19
C ILE A 23 0.45 -4.59 -6.01
N THR A 24 -0.01 -5.64 -5.34
CA THR A 24 -0.83 -6.66 -5.98
C THR A 24 -2.16 -6.78 -5.26
N VAL A 25 -3.24 -6.56 -6.00
CA VAL A 25 -4.58 -6.94 -5.56
C VAL A 25 -4.68 -8.45 -5.77
N VAL A 26 -4.48 -9.24 -4.72
CA VAL A 26 -4.50 -10.70 -4.80
C VAL A 26 -5.93 -11.19 -5.06
N ASN A 27 -6.91 -10.52 -4.45
CA ASN A 27 -8.34 -10.64 -4.73
C ASN A 27 -9.07 -9.37 -4.26
N ASP A 28 -10.40 -9.38 -4.33
CA ASP A 28 -11.29 -8.27 -3.94
C ASP A 28 -11.22 -7.86 -2.46
N THR A 29 -10.52 -8.64 -1.62
CA THR A 29 -10.41 -8.44 -0.17
C THR A 29 -8.97 -8.34 0.34
N VAL A 30 -7.96 -8.61 -0.49
CA VAL A 30 -6.56 -8.72 -0.08
C VAL A 30 -5.67 -7.81 -0.93
N LEU A 31 -4.98 -6.90 -0.24
CA LEU A 31 -3.95 -6.04 -0.81
C LEU A 31 -2.57 -6.48 -0.29
N ASP A 32 -1.66 -6.82 -1.21
CA ASP A 32 -0.28 -7.17 -0.89
C ASP A 32 0.65 -6.03 -1.31
N ILE A 33 1.43 -5.53 -0.35
CA ILE A 33 2.37 -4.43 -0.52
C ILE A 33 3.76 -4.95 -0.17
N HIS A 34 4.66 -4.93 -1.15
CA HIS A 34 6.05 -5.30 -0.97
C HIS A 34 6.95 -4.07 -1.15
N CYS A 35 7.82 -3.84 -0.16
CA CYS A 35 8.81 -2.76 -0.15
C CYS A 35 10.21 -3.35 -0.04
N GLN A 36 11.19 -2.81 -0.75
CA GLN A 36 12.57 -3.27 -0.64
C GLN A 36 13.19 -2.99 0.74
N PRO A 37 14.15 -3.83 1.19
CA PRO A 37 14.92 -3.60 2.40
C PRO A 37 15.59 -2.23 2.41
N GLY A 38 15.50 -1.50 3.53
CA GLY A 38 16.11 -0.17 3.69
C GLY A 38 15.17 1.01 3.43
N ALA A 39 13.95 0.76 2.96
CA ALA A 39 12.87 1.75 2.98
C ALA A 39 12.17 1.72 4.34
N PHE A 40 12.22 2.85 5.06
CA PHE A 40 11.50 3.04 6.32
C PHE A 40 10.41 4.09 6.11
N PHE A 41 9.20 3.77 6.53
CA PHE A 41 8.07 4.69 6.55
C PHE A 41 7.43 4.70 7.95
N HIS A 42 6.91 5.86 8.34
CA HIS A 42 6.14 6.00 9.59
C HIS A 42 4.66 5.75 9.37
N GLU A 43 4.17 6.04 8.16
CA GLU A 43 2.74 5.97 7.85
C GLU A 43 2.52 5.37 6.45
N LEU A 44 1.58 4.44 6.36
CA LEU A 44 1.00 3.93 5.11
C LEU A 44 -0.45 4.41 5.03
N ILE A 45 -0.74 5.21 4.01
CA ILE A 45 -2.08 5.72 3.74
C ILE A 45 -2.65 4.98 2.52
N ILE A 46 -3.79 4.33 2.71
CA ILE A 46 -4.55 3.65 1.65
C ILE A 46 -5.86 4.40 1.48
N THR A 47 -6.14 4.88 0.27
CA THR A 47 -7.39 5.57 -0.07
C THR A 47 -8.01 4.96 -1.31
N GLY A 48 -9.34 5.04 -1.43
CA GLY A 48 -10.05 4.47 -2.57
C GLY A 48 -11.41 3.89 -2.20
N THR A 49 -12.23 3.63 -3.21
CA THR A 49 -13.57 3.05 -3.03
C THR A 49 -13.50 1.58 -2.61
N GLY A 50 -12.44 0.87 -3.03
CA GLY A 50 -12.18 -0.53 -2.65
C GLY A 50 -11.70 -0.72 -1.21
N VAL A 51 -11.33 0.35 -0.48
CA VAL A 51 -10.85 0.21 0.92
C VAL A 51 -11.92 -0.41 1.82
N LYS A 52 -13.20 -0.13 1.54
CA LYS A 52 -14.33 -0.70 2.30
C LYS A 52 -14.45 -2.23 2.16
N SER A 53 -13.94 -2.80 1.08
CA SER A 53 -13.96 -4.26 0.83
C SER A 53 -12.70 -4.97 1.28
N LEU A 54 -11.67 -4.24 1.75
CA LEU A 54 -10.45 -4.87 2.26
C LEU A 54 -10.72 -5.57 3.59
N CYS A 55 -10.40 -6.86 3.63
CA CYS A 55 -10.40 -7.65 4.85
C CYS A 55 -8.99 -7.78 5.44
N TYR A 56 -7.97 -7.81 4.57
CA TYR A 56 -6.58 -8.00 4.99
C TYR A 56 -5.63 -7.11 4.19
N VAL A 57 -4.66 -6.52 4.89
CA VAL A 57 -3.52 -5.82 4.30
C VAL A 57 -2.26 -6.57 4.72
N ARG A 58 -1.51 -7.08 3.74
CA ARG A 58 -0.22 -7.73 3.98
C ARG A 58 0.90 -6.78 3.58
N ILE A 59 1.82 -6.55 4.50
CA ILE A 59 3.00 -5.73 4.28
C ILE A 59 4.22 -6.62 4.55
N SER A 60 5.13 -6.67 3.59
CA SER A 60 6.38 -7.42 3.71
C SER A 60 7.56 -6.65 3.13
N GLY A 61 8.75 -6.91 3.66
CA GLY A 61 10.03 -6.39 3.19
C GLY A 61 11.15 -7.38 3.38
#